data_AF-A0AAF1K769-F1
#
_entry.id   AF-A0AAF1K769-F1
#
_cell.length_a   1.000
_cell.length_b   1.000
_cell.length_c   1.000
_cell.angle_alpha   90.00
_cell.angle_beta   90.00
_cell.angle_gamma   90.00
#
_symmetry.space_group_name_H-M   'P 1'
#
loop_
_entity.id
_entity.type
_entity.pdbx_description
1 polymer ?
#
loop_
_entity_poly.entity_id
_entity_poly.type
_entity_poly.pdbx_seq_one_letter_code
_entity_poly.pdbx_strand_id
1 'polypeptide(L)'
;MTDSSAKKQLLHLVFGGELENLNDVNFRDLSGLDIVGIFPDYASAHMAWKAKAQQTVDNAHMRYFIVHMHRLLDPQDSASPKG
;
A
#
# COMPACT_ATOMS: atom_id res chain seq x y z
N MET A 1 -33.91 8.93 -8.41
CA MET A 1 -33.49 8.67 -7.02
C MET A 1 -31.99 8.87 -6.97
N THR A 2 -31.59 10.10 -6.67
CA THR A 2 -30.20 10.55 -6.59
C THR A 2 -29.85 10.64 -5.11
N ASP A 3 -28.80 9.93 -4.71
CA ASP A 3 -27.73 10.40 -3.81
C ASP A 3 -27.05 9.18 -3.15
N SER A 4 -26.31 8.41 -3.97
CA SER A 4 -25.21 7.62 -3.42
C SER A 4 -24.10 8.61 -3.16
N SER A 5 -24.05 9.11 -1.92
CA SER A 5 -22.89 9.79 -1.34
C SER A 5 -21.62 9.10 -1.85
N ALA A 6 -21.00 9.71 -2.85
CA ALA A 6 -19.89 9.12 -3.59
C ALA A 6 -18.69 9.07 -2.66
N LYS A 7 -18.64 8.05 -1.79
CA LYS A 7 -17.46 7.73 -0.99
C LYS A 7 -16.33 7.60 -1.99
N LYS A 8 -15.41 8.58 -1.95
CA LYS A 8 -14.23 8.66 -2.81
C LYS A 8 -13.62 7.25 -2.87
N GLN A 9 -13.52 6.68 -4.07
CA GLN A 9 -12.98 5.34 -4.24
C GLN A 9 -11.48 5.41 -3.92
N LEU A 10 -11.12 5.11 -2.68
CA LEU A 10 -9.74 5.13 -2.22
C LEU A 10 -9.17 3.73 -2.42
N LEU A 11 -8.56 3.49 -3.58
CA LEU A 11 -7.88 2.22 -3.85
C LEU A 11 -6.61 2.11 -2.99
N HIS A 12 -6.40 0.91 -2.45
CA HIS A 12 -5.24 0.56 -1.62
C HIS A 12 -4.49 -0.61 -2.23
N LEU A 13 -3.22 -0.40 -2.60
CA LEU A 13 -2.34 -1.47 -3.08
C LEU A 13 -1.58 -2.06 -1.90
N VAL A 14 -1.56 -3.38 -1.78
CA VAL A 14 -0.68 -4.09 -0.83
C VAL A 14 0.37 -4.85 -1.63
N PHE A 15 1.63 -4.60 -1.30
CA PHE A 15 2.77 -5.29 -1.91
C PHE A 15 3.90 -5.40 -0.88
N GLY A 16 4.86 -6.26 -1.14
CA GLY A 16 6.02 -6.42 -0.29
C GLY A 16 7.19 -7.06 -1.01
N GLY A 17 8.30 -7.17 -0.32
CA GLY A 17 9.53 -7.74 -0.86
C GLY A 17 10.62 -7.78 0.19
N GLU A 18 11.74 -8.38 -0.18
CA GLU A 18 12.92 -8.43 0.66
C GLU A 18 13.68 -7.10 0.57
N LEU A 19 13.95 -6.47 1.71
CA LEU A 19 14.75 -5.25 1.79
C LEU A 19 16.25 -5.59 1.81
N GLU A 20 17.07 -4.69 1.25
CA GLU A 20 18.52 -4.78 1.35
C GLU A 20 18.98 -4.62 2.80
N ASN A 21 18.34 -3.72 3.55
CA ASN A 21 18.61 -3.43 4.94
C ASN A 21 17.32 -3.06 5.67
N LEU A 22 17.33 -3.10 7.01
CA LEU A 22 16.14 -2.86 7.85
C LEU A 22 15.86 -1.36 8.09
N ASN A 23 16.77 -0.47 7.70
CA ASN A 23 16.74 0.95 8.03
C ASN A 23 16.17 1.81 6.90
N ASP A 24 16.16 1.30 5.68
CA ASP A 24 15.73 1.99 4.48
C ASP A 24 14.75 1.13 3.66
N VAL A 25 13.94 1.77 2.84
CA VAL A 25 12.96 1.12 1.96
C VAL A 25 13.58 0.86 0.58
N ASN A 26 14.70 0.14 0.57
CA ASN A 26 15.34 -0.34 -0.65
C ASN A 26 15.13 -1.84 -0.79
N PHE A 27 14.41 -2.26 -1.83
CA PHE A 27 14.18 -3.66 -2.12
C PHE A 27 15.41 -4.28 -2.78
N ARG A 28 15.83 -5.44 -2.29
CA ARG A 28 16.97 -6.21 -2.82
C ARG A 28 16.71 -6.71 -4.24
N ASP A 29 15.48 -7.14 -4.50
CA ASP A 29 15.07 -7.63 -5.81
C ASP A 29 13.71 -7.05 -6.20
N LEU A 30 13.71 -6.19 -7.23
CA LEU A 30 12.50 -5.58 -7.76
C LEU A 30 11.67 -6.55 -8.61
N SER A 31 12.29 -7.59 -9.15
CA SER A 31 11.58 -8.63 -9.91
C SER A 31 10.86 -9.63 -9.00
N GLY A 32 11.36 -9.79 -7.78
CA GLY A 32 10.80 -10.65 -6.73
C GLY A 32 9.76 -9.98 -5.82
N LEU A 33 9.25 -8.79 -6.17
CA LEU A 33 8.21 -8.13 -5.39
C LEU A 33 6.91 -8.96 -5.38
N ASP A 34 6.39 -9.22 -4.18
CA ASP A 34 5.10 -9.88 -3.99
C ASP A 34 3.97 -8.83 -4.04
N ILE A 35 3.17 -8.87 -5.10
CA ILE A 35 1.96 -8.07 -5.20
C ILE A 35 0.79 -8.87 -4.64
N VAL A 36 0.33 -8.47 -3.46
CA VAL A 36 -0.75 -9.13 -2.73
C VAL A 36 -2.11 -8.82 -3.37
N GLY A 37 -2.31 -7.56 -3.80
CA GLY A 37 -3.52 -7.15 -4.51
C GLY A 37 -3.92 -5.70 -4.26
N ILE A 38 -5.03 -5.30 -4.90
CA ILE A 38 -5.66 -3.98 -4.77
C ILE A 38 -7.00 -4.14 -4.06
N PHE A 39 -7.25 -3.28 -3.07
CA PHE A 39 -8.39 -3.36 -2.17
C PHE A 39 -9.22 -2.06 -2.20
N PRO A 40 -10.55 -2.16 -2.00
CA PRO A 40 -11.46 -1.02 -2.09
C PRO A 40 -11.45 -0.12 -0.85
N ASP A 41 -10.88 -0.58 0.28
CA ASP A 41 -10.79 0.18 1.52
C ASP A 41 -9.53 -0.20 2.32
N TYR A 42 -9.20 0.63 3.32
CA TYR A 42 -8.03 0.41 4.17
C TYR A 42 -8.16 -0.83 5.06
N ALA A 43 -9.37 -1.18 5.50
CA ALA A 43 -9.59 -2.29 6.43
C ALA A 43 -9.25 -3.64 5.78
N SER A 44 -9.74 -3.85 4.55
CA SER A 44 -9.44 -5.03 3.72
C SER A 44 -7.96 -5.09 3.33
N ALA A 45 -7.35 -3.98 2.92
CA ALA A 45 -5.91 -3.90 2.70
C ALA A 45 -5.09 -4.26 3.95
N HIS A 46 -5.47 -3.72 5.12
CA HIS A 46 -4.79 -3.97 6.38
C HIS A 46 -4.89 -5.43 6.81
N MET A 47 -6.04 -6.10 6.60
CA MET A 47 -6.17 -7.54 6.83
C MET A 47 -5.22 -8.35 5.95
N ALA A 48 -5.15 -8.03 4.65
CA ALA A 48 -4.28 -8.73 3.71
C ALA A 48 -2.79 -8.51 4.04
N TRP A 49 -2.40 -7.27 4.33
CA TRP A 49 -1.06 -6.92 4.79
C TRP A 49 -0.67 -7.67 6.06
N LYS A 50 -1.55 -7.68 7.07
CA LYS A 50 -1.28 -8.36 8.34
C LYS A 50 -1.08 -9.86 8.13
N ALA A 51 -1.93 -10.50 7.32
CA ALA A 51 -1.79 -11.92 7.02
C ALA A 51 -0.44 -12.24 6.35
N LYS A 52 -0.04 -11.43 5.36
CA LYS A 52 1.23 -11.61 4.64
C LYS A 52 2.45 -11.31 5.52
N ALA A 53 2.42 -10.23 6.30
CA ALA A 53 3.50 -9.88 7.22
C ALA A 53 3.68 -10.94 8.33
N GLN A 54 2.58 -11.53 8.82
CA GLN A 54 2.65 -12.62 9.81
C GLN A 54 3.22 -13.91 9.21
N GLN A 55 2.92 -14.22 7.95
CA GLN A 55 3.49 -15.39 7.25
C GLN A 55 4.99 -15.28 7.03
N THR A 56 5.54 -14.07 6.99
CA THR A 56 6.96 -13.84 6.71
C THR A 56 7.75 -13.40 7.94
N VAL A 57 7.25 -13.69 9.15
CA VAL A 57 7.90 -13.30 10.42
C VAL A 57 9.32 -13.89 10.56
N ASP A 58 9.56 -15.06 9.96
CA ASP A 58 10.86 -15.73 9.98
C ASP A 58 11.89 -15.06 9.05
N ASN A 59 11.44 -14.23 8.09
CA ASN A 59 12.31 -13.45 7.22
C ASN A 59 12.34 -11.99 7.68
N ALA A 60 13.38 -11.64 8.44
CA ALA A 60 13.55 -10.29 8.98
C ALA A 60 13.57 -9.18 7.92
N HIS A 61 14.04 -9.48 6.70
CA HIS A 61 14.13 -8.51 5.62
C HIS A 61 12.84 -8.40 4.81
N MET A 62 11.90 -9.35 4.95
CA MET A 62 10.64 -9.31 4.22
C MET A 62 9.71 -8.28 4.82
N ARG A 63 9.35 -7.26 4.04
CA ARG A 63 8.48 -6.17 4.48
C ARG A 63 7.35 -5.95 3.48
N TYR A 64 6.14 -5.80 4.01
CA TYR A 64 4.94 -5.44 3.24
C TYR A 64 4.50 -4.03 3.58
N PHE A 65 3.91 -3.36 2.59
CA PHE A 65 3.46 -1.98 2.63
C PHE A 65 2.03 -1.88 2.08
N ILE A 66 1.31 -0.87 2.57
CA ILE A 66 -0.01 -0.47 2.06
C ILE A 66 0.16 0.92 1.44
N VAL A 67 -0.16 1.06 0.15
CA VAL A 67 -0.07 2.33 -0.58
C VAL A 67 -1.45 2.84 -0.94
N HIS A 68 -1.68 4.11 -0.62
CA HIS A 68 -2.88 4.86 -0.97
C HIS A 68 -2.78 5.38 -2.41
N MET A 69 -3.28 4.61 -3.38
CA MET A 69 -3.16 4.95 -4.81
C MET A 69 -3.86 6.26 -5.18
N HIS A 70 -4.90 6.64 -4.44
CA HIS A 70 -5.67 7.86 -4.68
C HIS A 70 -4.88 9.16 -4.49
N ARG A 71 -3.75 9.15 -3.77
CA ARG A 71 -2.84 10.32 -3.68
C ARG A 71 -1.83 10.38 -4.81
N LEU A 72 -1.60 9.28 -5.51
CA LEU A 72 -0.60 9.16 -6.57
C LEU A 72 -1.17 9.48 -7.95
N LEU A 73 -2.46 9.18 -8.18
CA LEU A 73 -3.13 9.38 -9.46
C LEU A 73 -3.53 10.84 -9.73
N ASP A 74 -3.58 11.68 -8.68
CA ASP A 74 -3.85 13.11 -8.80
C ASP A 74 -2.78 13.93 -8.08
N PRO A 75 -1.58 14.11 -8.68
CA PRO A 75 -0.51 14.89 -8.08
C PRO A 75 -0.86 16.38 -7.92
N GLN A 76 -1.89 16.88 -8.61
CA GLN A 76 -2.29 18.29 -8.59
C GLN A 76 -3.01 18.69 -7.28
N ASP A 77 -3.56 17.73 -6.53
CA ASP A 77 -4.33 18.01 -5.30
C ASP A 77 -3.43 18.18 -4.05
N SER A 78 -2.12 17.92 -4.18
CA SER A 78 -1.15 18.01 -3.08
C SER A 78 -0.24 19.26 -3.12
N ALA A 79 -0.42 20.13 -4.12
CA ALA A 79 0.41 21.32 -4.36
C ALA A 79 -0.29 22.65 -4.04
N SER A 80 -1.29 22.68 -3.15
CA SER A 80 -1.83 23.94 -2.63
C SER A 80 -1.40 24.16 -1.17
N PRO A 81 -0.43 25.05 -0.89
CA PRO A 81 -0.25 25.56 0.46
C PRO A 81 -1.52 26.37 0.77
N LYS A 82 -2.24 25.98 1.82
CA LYS A 82 -3.24 26.87 2.42
C LYS A 82 -2.50 28.08 2.98
N GLY A 83 -2.47 29.17 2.20
CA GLY A 83 -2.25 30.53 2.69
C GLY A 83 -3.46 31.03 3.46
#